data_AF-A0AA38XVQ3-F1
#
_entry.id   AF-A0AA38XVQ3-F1
#
_cell.length_a   1.000
_cell.length_b   1.000
_cell.length_c   1.000
_cell.angle_alpha   90.00
_cell.angle_beta   90.00
_cell.angle_gamma   90.00
#
_symmetry.space_group_name_H-M   'P 1'
#
loop_
_entity.id
_entity.type
_entity.pdbx_description
1 polymer ?
#
loop_
_entity_poly.entity_id
_entity_poly.type
_entity_poly.pdbx_seq_one_letter_code
_entity_poly.pdbx_strand_id
1 'polypeptide(L)'
;MEYQGSCHCGRIAFTVQADVPIKDVIDCNCSMCRRRGSLLWFAPREAFQLGTDIADVATYQFNTHNIDHHHCRACGTAPYSEAVDPRSGLPMVAINVRCLPQVELAGFVAMTARRVWTRVLIVPALLLVLAACAKQSESAADAGGAAEAGVASPEGAFLAYEHDVQVQLEAAQIAPRIQQVAQACQNAKFGECAVLQVDQRSGEQPSGEVKVRIAPKGVESLIGLAGEGGKLQARNTRAEDLAQQVADTALTKARLEKEHARLLSYQDRGDLKIEDLMAITTRLSEIEAGVEQATKDAAQQRRRIDTQLVTMHFDTTSGQRSRSEIGEALSESGSILSTSVAFLIRAAAALLPVGLVALVMAWIVRALIRRRRRKLPPKT
;
A
#
# COMPACT_ATOMS: atom_id res chain seq x y z
N MET A 1 17.72 -19.57 20.93
CA MET A 1 18.13 -19.55 19.51
C MET A 1 18.47 -18.11 19.17
N GLU A 2 19.60 -17.89 18.51
CA GLU A 2 20.03 -16.54 18.15
C GLU A 2 19.62 -16.22 16.71
N TYR A 3 19.06 -15.04 16.50
CA TYR A 3 18.75 -14.48 15.18
C TYR A 3 19.59 -13.23 14.94
N GLN A 4 20.16 -13.11 13.74
CA GLN A 4 20.88 -11.90 13.33
C GLN A 4 19.99 -11.11 12.38
N GLY A 5 19.80 -9.83 12.67
CA GLY A 5 19.00 -8.94 11.86
C GLY A 5 19.76 -7.72 11.39
N SER A 6 19.28 -7.13 10.30
CA SER A 6 19.85 -5.89 9.77
C SER A 6 18.83 -5.07 8.98
N CYS A 7 19.11 -3.77 8.84
CA CYS A 7 18.44 -2.97 7.82
C CYS A 7 18.90 -3.37 6.42
N HIS A 8 18.21 -2.89 5.36
CA HIS A 8 18.53 -3.27 3.98
C HIS A 8 20.00 -3.02 3.59
N CYS A 9 20.57 -1.88 3.99
CA CYS A 9 21.96 -1.53 3.69
C CYS A 9 22.99 -2.12 4.66
N GLY A 10 22.57 -2.88 5.68
CA GLY A 10 23.45 -3.47 6.69
C GLY A 10 24.01 -2.51 7.75
N ARG A 11 23.79 -1.20 7.64
CA ARG A 11 24.31 -0.21 8.60
C ARG A 11 23.80 -0.43 10.02
N ILE A 12 22.50 -0.66 10.18
CA ILE A 12 21.92 -1.20 11.41
C ILE A 12 22.05 -2.72 11.36
N ALA A 13 22.71 -3.31 12.35
CA ALA A 13 22.85 -4.73 12.60
C ALA A 13 22.60 -5.02 14.08
N PHE A 14 21.98 -6.15 14.39
CA PHE A 14 21.66 -6.56 15.76
C PHE A 14 21.53 -8.08 15.87
N THR A 15 21.61 -8.58 17.10
CA THR A 15 21.24 -9.95 17.46
C THR A 15 20.07 -9.96 18.42
N VAL A 16 19.24 -11.01 18.33
CA VAL A 16 18.14 -11.23 19.28
C VAL A 16 18.02 -12.72 19.64
N GLN A 17 17.85 -12.99 20.93
CA GLN A 17 17.63 -14.34 21.46
C GLN A 17 16.14 -14.65 21.53
N ALA A 18 15.75 -15.84 21.08
CA ALA A 18 14.40 -16.39 21.23
C ALA A 18 14.45 -17.79 21.85
N ASP A 19 13.59 -18.04 22.84
CA ASP A 19 13.53 -19.34 23.53
C ASP A 19 12.96 -20.44 22.63
N VAL A 20 12.09 -20.07 21.69
CA VAL A 20 11.45 -20.94 20.72
C VAL A 20 11.60 -20.38 19.30
N PRO A 21 11.51 -21.21 18.26
CA PRO A 21 11.49 -20.71 16.88
C PRO A 21 10.38 -19.67 16.69
N ILE A 22 10.69 -18.57 16.01
CA ILE A 22 9.73 -17.51 15.69
C ILE A 22 8.67 -18.08 14.74
N LYS A 23 7.46 -18.29 15.25
CA LYS A 23 6.30 -18.85 14.52
C LYS A 23 5.08 -17.94 14.51
N ASP A 24 4.96 -17.09 15.53
CA ASP A 24 3.82 -16.18 15.68
C ASP A 24 4.31 -14.74 15.56
N VAL A 25 3.74 -14.00 14.62
CA VAL A 25 4.05 -12.59 14.37
C VAL A 25 2.76 -11.79 14.31
N ILE A 26 2.85 -10.52 14.68
CA ILE A 26 1.75 -9.57 14.62
C ILE A 26 1.87 -8.73 13.35
N ASP A 27 0.85 -8.83 12.49
CA ASP A 27 0.63 -7.89 11.39
C ASP A 27 -0.21 -6.71 11.91
N CYS A 28 0.47 -5.65 12.32
CA CYS A 28 -0.18 -4.48 12.89
C CYS A 28 -0.71 -3.57 11.77
N ASN A 29 -2.02 -3.32 11.77
CA ASN A 29 -2.70 -2.53 10.75
C ASN A 29 -2.78 -1.02 11.07
N CYS A 30 -2.11 -0.54 12.12
CA CYS A 30 -2.11 0.88 12.45
C CYS A 30 -1.51 1.70 11.29
N SER A 31 -1.87 2.98 11.21
CA SER A 31 -1.52 3.86 10.09
C SER A 31 -0.02 3.89 9.77
N MET A 32 0.85 3.72 10.77
CA MET A 32 2.30 3.66 10.60
C MET A 32 2.78 2.25 10.18
N CYS A 33 2.38 1.21 10.92
CA CYS A 33 2.84 -0.17 10.67
C CYS A 33 2.42 -0.68 9.30
N ARG A 34 1.18 -0.37 8.85
CA ARG A 34 0.72 -0.74 7.51
C ARG A 34 1.55 -0.13 6.38
N ARG A 35 2.10 1.08 6.58
CA ARG A 35 2.95 1.76 5.58
C ARG A 35 4.38 1.24 5.60
N ARG A 36 4.88 0.82 6.76
CA ARG A 36 6.19 0.19 6.90
C ARG A 36 6.20 -1.28 6.46
N GLY A 37 5.02 -1.92 6.37
CA GLY A 37 4.89 -3.33 6.01
C GLY A 37 5.53 -4.26 7.04
N SER A 38 5.59 -3.85 8.30
CA SER A 38 6.29 -4.59 9.36
C SER A 38 5.52 -5.82 9.82
N LEU A 39 6.20 -6.95 9.93
CA LEU A 39 5.71 -8.14 10.64
C LEU A 39 6.43 -8.22 11.98
N LEU A 40 5.70 -7.99 13.07
CA LEU A 40 6.32 -7.72 14.37
C LEU A 40 6.38 -8.99 15.22
N TRP A 41 7.57 -9.32 15.69
CA TRP A 41 7.79 -10.28 16.77
C TRP A 41 8.33 -9.54 17.99
N PHE A 42 7.96 -9.95 19.20
CA PHE A 42 8.30 -9.23 20.42
C PHE A 42 9.22 -10.05 21.31
N ALA A 43 10.26 -9.40 21.82
CA ALA A 43 11.24 -9.98 22.74
C ALA A 43 11.42 -9.09 23.97
N PRO A 44 11.83 -9.66 25.13
CA PRO A 44 12.37 -8.88 26.23
C PRO A 44 13.55 -8.02 25.75
N ARG A 45 13.67 -6.79 26.28
CA ARG A 45 14.76 -5.89 25.85
C ARG A 45 16.16 -6.45 26.09
N GLU A 46 16.33 -7.23 27.16
CA GLU A 46 17.59 -7.91 27.51
C GLU A 46 18.01 -8.98 26.51
N ALA A 47 17.07 -9.53 25.73
CA ALA A 47 17.36 -10.51 24.69
C ALA A 47 17.86 -9.88 23.38
N PHE A 48 17.88 -8.54 23.29
CA PHE A 48 18.27 -7.78 22.10
C PHE A 48 19.59 -7.05 22.30
N GLN A 49 20.50 -7.21 21.35
CA GLN A 49 21.79 -6.52 21.35
C GLN A 49 22.02 -5.82 20.00
N LEU A 50 22.14 -4.49 20.06
CA LEU A 50 22.45 -3.68 18.89
C LEU A 50 23.97 -3.76 18.61
N GLY A 51 24.33 -4.13 17.38
CA GLY A 51 25.73 -4.19 16.91
C GLY A 51 26.18 -2.91 16.18
N THR A 52 25.32 -1.90 16.12
CA THR A 52 25.56 -0.60 15.46
C THR A 52 25.57 0.50 16.51
N ASP A 53 26.32 1.57 16.25
CA ASP A 53 26.23 2.79 17.06
C ASP A 53 24.81 3.39 16.97
N ILE A 54 24.27 3.78 18.12
CA ILE A 54 22.96 4.42 18.20
C ILE A 54 22.89 5.72 17.37
N ALA A 55 24.04 6.37 17.12
CA ALA A 55 24.14 7.57 16.28
C ALA A 55 23.67 7.33 14.83
N ASP A 56 23.78 6.10 14.31
CA ASP A 56 23.33 5.72 12.97
C ASP A 56 21.84 5.34 12.90
N VAL A 57 21.19 5.27 14.06
CA VAL A 57 19.78 4.93 14.21
C VAL A 57 18.96 6.20 14.36
N ALA A 58 18.00 6.42 13.47
CA ALA A 58 16.99 7.46 13.66
C ALA A 58 15.80 6.91 14.42
N THR A 59 15.29 7.68 15.38
CA THR A 59 14.08 7.37 16.15
C THR A 59 12.93 8.25 15.69
N TYR A 60 11.76 7.65 15.52
CA TYR A 60 10.52 8.35 15.23
C TYR A 60 9.47 7.99 16.28
N GLN A 61 8.88 9.00 16.91
CA GLN A 61 7.76 8.84 17.84
C GLN A 61 6.54 9.54 17.24
N PHE A 62 5.34 9.00 17.48
CA PHE A 62 4.08 9.64 17.08
C PHE A 62 2.97 9.29 18.08
N ASN A 63 1.83 9.97 17.95
CA ASN A 63 0.65 9.76 18.80
C ASN A 63 0.97 9.96 20.30
N THR A 64 0.97 8.91 21.11
CA THR A 64 1.23 9.00 22.56
C THR A 64 2.72 8.94 22.91
N HIS A 65 3.60 8.80 21.92
CA HIS A 65 5.06 8.72 22.12
C HIS A 65 5.50 7.58 23.06
N ASN A 66 4.71 6.50 23.13
CA ASN A 66 5.01 5.33 23.97
C ASN A 66 5.98 4.32 23.32
N ILE A 67 6.30 4.50 22.04
CA ILE A 67 7.12 3.56 21.26
C ILE A 67 8.17 4.35 20.49
N ASP A 68 9.42 3.95 20.66
CA ASP A 68 10.56 4.44 19.92
C ASP A 68 10.73 3.64 18.65
N HIS A 69 10.34 4.21 17.51
CA HIS A 69 10.46 3.52 16.24
C HIS A 69 11.80 3.78 15.56
N HIS A 70 12.69 2.81 15.63
CA HIS A 70 14.03 2.90 15.08
C HIS A 70 14.09 2.54 13.60
N HIS A 71 14.77 3.38 12.82
CA HIS A 71 14.96 3.18 11.39
C HIS A 71 16.33 3.67 10.92
N CYS A 72 16.79 3.11 9.81
CA CYS A 72 18.06 3.48 9.22
C CYS A 72 17.93 4.82 8.48
N ARG A 73 18.79 5.80 8.80
CA ARG A 73 18.85 7.08 8.09
C ARG A 73 19.25 6.94 6.61
N ALA A 74 20.00 5.89 6.27
CA ALA A 74 20.52 5.69 4.92
C ALA A 74 19.52 4.99 3.99
N CYS A 75 18.84 3.93 4.46
CA CYS A 75 17.93 3.13 3.61
C CYS A 75 16.46 3.17 4.04
N GLY A 76 16.12 3.86 5.14
CA GLY A 76 14.74 3.99 5.62
C GLY A 76 14.14 2.73 6.25
N THR A 77 14.78 1.56 6.15
CA THR A 77 14.29 0.32 6.76
C THR A 77 14.20 0.47 8.28
N ALA A 78 13.08 0.00 8.86
CA ALA A 78 12.81 0.00 10.29
C ALA A 78 12.92 -1.44 10.86
N PRO A 79 14.12 -1.86 11.29
CA PRO A 79 14.35 -3.23 11.76
C PRO A 79 13.77 -3.53 13.14
N TYR A 80 13.68 -2.54 14.03
CA TYR A 80 13.18 -2.74 15.38
C TYR A 80 12.50 -1.48 15.95
N SER A 81 11.81 -1.64 17.06
CA SER A 81 11.27 -0.53 17.88
C SER A 81 11.37 -0.91 19.36
N GLU A 82 11.57 0.06 20.23
CA GLU A 82 11.61 -0.15 21.68
C GLU A 82 10.32 0.38 22.32
N ALA A 83 9.78 -0.33 23.31
CA ALA A 83 8.56 0.04 24.02
C ALA A 83 8.57 -0.54 25.43
N VAL A 84 7.54 -0.20 26.21
CA VAL A 84 7.22 -0.87 27.47
C VAL A 84 5.96 -1.71 27.27
N ASP A 85 6.00 -2.98 27.68
CA ASP A 85 4.83 -3.86 27.61
C ASP A 85 3.74 -3.32 28.54
N PRO A 86 2.55 -2.95 28.02
CA PRO A 86 1.49 -2.39 28.86
C PRO A 86 0.93 -3.39 29.89
N ARG A 87 1.22 -4.69 29.77
CA ARG A 87 0.75 -5.72 30.70
C ARG A 87 1.72 -5.99 31.84
N SER A 88 3.01 -6.09 31.51
CA SER A 88 4.06 -6.42 32.49
C SER A 88 4.81 -5.19 33.01
N GLY A 89 4.76 -4.07 32.30
CA GLY A 89 5.55 -2.86 32.61
C GLY A 89 7.04 -3.01 32.30
N LEU A 90 7.45 -4.11 31.66
CA LEU A 90 8.86 -4.39 31.35
C LEU A 90 9.26 -3.83 29.99
N PRO A 91 10.51 -3.36 29.81
CA PRO A 91 11.03 -2.96 28.51
C PRO A 91 11.04 -4.13 27.52
N MET A 92 10.60 -3.86 26.30
CA MET A 92 10.46 -4.83 25.22
C MET A 92 10.97 -4.26 23.89
N VAL A 93 11.33 -5.14 22.97
CA VAL A 93 11.70 -4.79 21.60
C VAL A 93 10.73 -5.47 20.64
N ALA A 94 10.20 -4.70 19.70
CA ALA A 94 9.45 -5.18 18.56
C ALA A 94 10.38 -5.31 17.35
N ILE A 95 10.67 -6.53 16.92
CA ILE A 95 11.52 -6.86 15.78
C ILE A 95 10.66 -7.02 14.54
N ASN A 96 11.02 -6.33 13.45
CA ASN A 96 10.44 -6.60 12.14
C ASN A 96 11.08 -7.86 11.55
N VAL A 97 10.37 -8.99 11.54
CA VAL A 97 10.93 -10.28 11.13
C VAL A 97 11.34 -10.31 9.65
N ARG A 98 10.86 -9.37 8.83
CA ARG A 98 11.34 -9.18 7.44
C ARG A 98 12.82 -8.79 7.39
N CYS A 99 13.39 -8.34 8.51
CA CYS A 99 14.79 -7.97 8.67
C CYS A 99 15.64 -9.11 9.27
N LEU A 100 15.06 -10.32 9.42
CA LEU A 100 15.74 -11.53 9.90
C LEU A 100 15.86 -12.53 8.74
N PRO A 101 17.02 -12.64 8.07
CA PRO A 101 17.20 -13.52 6.91
C PRO A 101 16.95 -15.01 7.21
N GLN A 102 17.07 -15.42 8.47
CA GLN A 102 16.89 -16.81 8.91
C GLN A 102 15.42 -17.18 9.13
N VAL A 103 14.49 -16.22 8.98
CA VAL A 103 13.06 -16.41 9.21
C VAL A 103 12.32 -16.56 7.88
N GLU A 104 11.74 -17.74 7.65
CA GLU A 104 10.98 -18.02 6.42
C GLU A 104 9.59 -17.37 6.48
N LEU A 105 9.34 -16.41 5.59
CA LEU A 105 8.11 -15.60 5.61
C LEU A 105 6.87 -16.33 5.09
N ALA A 106 7.03 -17.38 4.27
CA ALA A 106 5.94 -18.08 3.59
C ALA A 106 5.02 -18.89 4.53
N GLY A 107 5.41 -19.07 5.79
CA GLY A 107 4.68 -19.88 6.78
C GLY A 107 3.87 -19.10 7.82
N PHE A 108 3.93 -17.76 7.85
CA PHE A 108 3.23 -16.98 8.88
C PHE A 108 1.76 -16.78 8.53
N VAL A 109 0.87 -17.41 9.30
CA VAL A 109 -0.52 -16.99 9.40
C VAL A 109 -0.53 -15.79 10.34
N ALA A 110 -0.64 -14.57 9.80
CA ALA A 110 -0.69 -13.35 10.60
C ALA A 110 -1.84 -13.43 11.62
N MET A 111 -1.51 -13.55 12.90
CA MET A 111 -2.50 -13.40 13.97
C MET A 111 -2.81 -11.92 14.09
N THR A 112 -3.97 -11.51 13.60
CA THR A 112 -4.50 -10.16 13.88
C THR A 112 -4.60 -10.00 15.39
N ALA A 113 -4.05 -8.91 15.91
CA ALA A 113 -3.97 -8.61 17.34
C ALA A 113 -5.38 -8.39 17.93
N ARG A 114 -6.11 -9.47 18.20
CA ARG A 114 -7.42 -9.39 18.86
C ARG A 114 -7.76 -10.52 19.84
N ARG A 115 -6.86 -11.45 20.14
CA ARG A 115 -7.15 -12.50 21.14
C ARG A 115 -5.97 -12.82 22.05
N VAL A 116 -5.88 -12.06 23.14
CA VAL A 116 -5.29 -12.59 24.38
C VAL A 116 -6.24 -12.27 25.53
N TRP A 117 -7.30 -13.07 25.65
CA TRP A 117 -8.03 -13.25 26.90
C TRP A 117 -8.07 -14.77 27.16
N THR A 118 -7.14 -15.18 28.02
CA THR A 118 -7.35 -16.09 29.16
C THR A 118 -7.80 -17.52 28.89
N ARG A 119 -6.88 -18.47 29.15
CA ARG A 119 -7.25 -19.82 29.62
C ARG A 119 -7.92 -19.70 30.99
N VAL A 120 -8.98 -20.49 31.20
CA VAL A 120 -9.59 -20.99 32.46
C VAL A 120 -11.12 -20.77 32.49
N LEU A 121 -11.84 -21.87 32.80
CA LEU A 121 -13.30 -22.08 32.96
C LEU A 121 -14.04 -22.35 31.63
N ILE A 122 -14.56 -23.55 31.31
CA ILE A 122 -15.48 -24.47 32.03
C ILE A 122 -16.67 -23.73 32.67
N VAL A 123 -17.76 -23.62 31.91
CA VAL A 123 -19.18 -23.93 32.20
C VAL A 123 -20.08 -22.97 31.39
N PRO A 124 -21.06 -23.49 30.62
CA PRO A 124 -21.91 -22.71 29.74
C PRO A 124 -23.16 -22.14 30.46
N ALA A 125 -23.88 -21.28 29.73
CA ALA A 125 -25.26 -20.87 29.95
C ALA A 125 -25.54 -19.87 31.08
N LEU A 126 -25.69 -18.60 30.72
CA LEU A 126 -26.89 -17.79 30.99
C LEU A 126 -26.77 -16.46 30.24
N LEU A 127 -27.91 -15.80 29.99
CA LEU A 127 -28.08 -14.45 29.40
C LEU A 127 -28.28 -14.38 27.88
N LEU A 128 -29.33 -15.07 27.43
CA LEU A 128 -30.42 -14.35 26.73
C LEU A 128 -31.01 -13.32 27.69
N VAL A 129 -31.07 -12.06 27.26
CA VAL A 129 -31.83 -10.89 27.75
C VAL A 129 -30.89 -9.68 27.81
N LEU A 130 -30.91 -8.89 26.73
CA LEU A 130 -30.99 -7.42 26.69
C LEU A 130 -30.68 -6.94 25.27
N ALA A 131 -31.59 -7.26 24.35
CA ALA A 131 -31.88 -6.38 23.23
C ALA A 131 -32.82 -5.29 23.76
N ALA A 132 -32.27 -4.14 24.17
CA ALA A 132 -32.98 -2.85 24.27
C ALA A 132 -32.03 -1.78 24.82
N CYS A 133 -31.58 -0.89 23.93
CA CYS A 133 -31.49 0.55 24.08
C CYS A 133 -30.34 1.09 23.22
N ALA A 134 -30.71 1.38 21.97
CA ALA A 134 -30.03 2.39 21.18
C ALA A 134 -30.15 3.74 21.90
N LYS A 135 -29.03 4.45 22.05
CA LYS A 135 -29.03 5.91 21.96
C LYS A 135 -27.65 6.44 21.59
N GLN A 136 -27.70 7.33 20.60
CA GLN A 136 -26.63 8.16 20.07
C GLN A 136 -25.81 8.86 21.16
N SER A 137 -24.51 8.95 20.91
CA SER A 137 -23.72 10.10 21.31
C SER A 137 -22.75 10.43 20.17
N GLU A 138 -23.17 11.35 19.32
CA GLU A 138 -22.29 12.14 18.45
C GLU A 138 -21.42 13.05 19.31
N SER A 139 -20.11 13.02 19.08
CA SER A 139 -19.26 14.21 19.15
C SER A 139 -17.85 13.83 18.69
N ALA A 140 -17.55 14.02 17.41
CA ALA A 140 -16.19 14.20 16.94
C ALA A 140 -16.12 15.60 16.33
N ALA A 141 -15.39 16.46 17.03
CA ALA A 141 -15.18 17.84 16.67
C ALA A 141 -14.56 17.94 15.27
N ASP A 142 -15.19 18.78 14.46
CA ASP A 142 -14.75 19.21 13.14
C ASP A 142 -13.46 20.02 13.31
N ALA A 143 -12.32 19.44 12.95
CA ALA A 143 -11.11 20.20 12.70
C ALA A 143 -11.21 20.71 11.25
N GLY A 144 -11.84 21.87 11.10
CA GLY A 144 -11.97 22.56 9.82
C GLY A 144 -10.59 22.74 9.17
N GLY A 145 -10.39 22.04 8.05
CA GLY A 145 -9.28 22.31 7.15
C GLY A 145 -9.44 23.70 6.59
N ALA A 146 -8.45 24.56 6.82
CA ALA A 146 -8.30 25.76 6.02
C ALA A 146 -8.20 25.33 4.55
N ALA A 147 -9.11 25.83 3.73
CA ALA A 147 -8.96 25.78 2.28
C ALA A 147 -7.63 26.47 1.94
N GLU A 148 -6.59 25.70 1.67
CA GLU A 148 -5.37 26.23 1.06
C GLU A 148 -5.77 26.77 -0.32
N ALA A 149 -5.76 28.10 -0.42
CA ALA A 149 -5.92 28.79 -1.68
C ALA A 149 -4.86 28.28 -2.66
N GLY A 150 -5.31 27.80 -3.83
CA GLY A 150 -4.42 27.31 -4.88
C GLY A 150 -3.36 28.36 -5.21
N VAL A 151 -2.09 27.96 -5.19
CA VAL A 151 -0.97 28.81 -5.58
C VAL A 151 -1.10 29.07 -7.08
N ALA A 152 -1.51 30.29 -7.45
CA ALA A 152 -1.61 30.70 -8.84
C ALA A 152 -0.21 30.76 -9.49
N SER A 153 -0.08 30.26 -10.72
CA SER A 153 1.14 30.37 -11.50
C SER A 153 1.40 31.83 -11.91
N PRO A 154 2.57 32.42 -11.59
CA PRO A 154 2.96 33.71 -12.17
C PRO A 154 3.12 33.57 -13.69
N GLU A 155 2.57 34.51 -14.46
CA GLU A 155 2.74 34.51 -15.92
C GLU A 155 4.23 34.65 -16.28
N GLY A 156 4.71 33.76 -17.16
CA GLY A 156 6.11 33.76 -17.64
C GLY A 156 7.11 32.96 -16.81
N ALA A 157 6.68 32.33 -15.70
CA ALA A 157 7.54 31.43 -14.95
C ALA A 157 7.60 30.03 -15.60
N PHE A 158 8.79 29.45 -15.72
CA PHE A 158 9.00 28.08 -16.24
C PHE A 158 8.69 27.03 -15.18
N LEU A 159 7.46 27.04 -14.67
CA LEU A 159 7.03 26.18 -13.58
C LEU A 159 6.11 25.08 -14.09
N ALA A 160 6.45 23.83 -13.79
CA ALA A 160 5.57 22.69 -14.01
C ALA A 160 4.82 22.38 -12.71
N TYR A 161 3.51 22.64 -12.70
CA TYR A 161 2.66 22.38 -11.53
C TYR A 161 2.04 20.99 -11.59
N GLU A 162 2.02 20.34 -10.43
CA GLU A 162 1.35 19.07 -10.18
C GLU A 162 0.40 19.22 -9.00
N HIS A 163 -0.81 18.69 -9.16
CA HIS A 163 -1.86 18.68 -8.14
C HIS A 163 -2.26 17.24 -7.82
N ASP A 164 -2.24 16.90 -6.54
CA ASP A 164 -2.77 15.66 -6.01
C ASP A 164 -4.00 15.98 -5.16
N VAL A 165 -5.17 15.48 -5.59
CA VAL A 165 -6.46 15.85 -5.01
C VAL A 165 -7.18 14.60 -4.51
N GLN A 166 -7.55 14.59 -3.23
CA GLN A 166 -8.34 13.53 -2.61
C GLN A 166 -9.78 13.97 -2.47
N VAL A 167 -10.67 13.24 -3.14
CA VAL A 167 -12.11 13.49 -3.15
C VAL A 167 -12.81 12.31 -2.49
N GLN A 168 -13.64 12.62 -1.50
CA GLN A 168 -14.56 11.65 -0.92
C GLN A 168 -15.96 11.84 -1.44
N LEU A 169 -16.54 10.77 -1.97
CA LEU A 169 -17.90 10.72 -2.49
C LEU A 169 -18.65 9.53 -1.90
N GLU A 170 -19.97 9.55 -1.99
CA GLU A 170 -20.77 8.36 -1.74
C GLU A 170 -20.48 7.29 -2.81
N ALA A 171 -20.47 6.02 -2.42
CA ALA A 171 -20.10 4.88 -3.28
C ALA A 171 -20.80 4.89 -4.66
N ALA A 172 -22.08 5.24 -4.70
CA ALA A 172 -22.89 5.29 -5.92
C ALA A 172 -22.48 6.44 -6.89
N GLN A 173 -21.79 7.47 -6.38
CA GLN A 173 -21.41 8.66 -7.14
C GLN A 173 -19.98 8.59 -7.70
N ILE A 174 -19.15 7.67 -7.23
CA ILE A 174 -17.74 7.55 -7.67
C ILE A 174 -17.64 7.27 -9.16
N ALA A 175 -18.29 6.20 -9.63
CA ALA A 175 -18.28 5.80 -11.04
C ALA A 175 -18.77 6.91 -11.99
N PRO A 176 -19.96 7.52 -11.79
CA PRO A 176 -20.42 8.58 -12.68
C PRO A 176 -19.55 9.83 -12.56
N ARG A 177 -18.99 10.15 -11.39
CA ARG A 177 -18.12 11.32 -11.23
C ARG A 177 -16.81 11.17 -12.01
N ILE A 178 -16.18 9.99 -11.93
CA ILE A 178 -14.98 9.66 -12.72
C ILE A 178 -15.25 9.85 -14.21
N GLN A 179 -16.37 9.34 -14.71
CA GLN A 179 -16.77 9.50 -16.10
C GLN A 179 -17.04 10.96 -16.47
N GLN A 180 -17.71 11.73 -15.62
CA GLN A 180 -17.99 13.14 -15.85
C GLN A 180 -16.71 13.97 -15.91
N VAL A 181 -15.74 13.72 -15.03
CA VAL A 181 -14.45 14.42 -15.02
C VAL A 181 -13.64 14.07 -16.27
N ALA A 182 -13.57 12.79 -16.62
CA ALA A 182 -12.89 12.34 -17.84
C ALA A 182 -13.52 12.94 -19.11
N GLN A 183 -14.85 12.94 -19.21
CA GLN A 183 -15.59 13.53 -20.34
C GLN A 183 -15.43 15.05 -20.38
N ALA A 184 -15.46 15.74 -19.25
CA ALA A 184 -15.24 17.19 -19.20
C ALA A 184 -13.84 17.55 -19.73
N CYS A 185 -12.83 16.73 -19.43
CA CYS A 185 -11.50 16.86 -20.00
C CYS A 185 -11.48 16.57 -21.51
N GLN A 186 -12.02 15.43 -21.95
CA GLN A 186 -12.05 15.04 -23.37
C GLN A 186 -12.79 16.05 -24.26
N ASN A 187 -13.85 16.66 -23.73
CA ASN A 187 -14.64 17.67 -24.44
C ASN A 187 -14.08 19.09 -24.28
N ALA A 188 -12.88 19.24 -23.70
CA ALA A 188 -12.21 20.51 -23.44
C ALA A 188 -13.10 21.54 -22.71
N LYS A 189 -13.99 21.08 -21.82
CA LYS A 189 -15.00 21.92 -21.15
C LYS A 189 -14.40 23.11 -20.40
N PHE A 190 -13.21 22.93 -19.82
CA PHE A 190 -12.50 23.94 -19.04
C PHE A 190 -11.17 24.38 -19.70
N GLY A 191 -11.02 24.16 -21.01
CA GLY A 191 -9.81 24.44 -21.77
C GLY A 191 -9.12 23.18 -22.28
N GLU A 192 -7.94 23.36 -22.90
CA GLU A 192 -7.15 22.24 -23.43
C GLU A 192 -6.83 21.24 -22.33
N CYS A 193 -7.25 19.99 -22.55
CA CYS A 193 -7.11 18.93 -21.57
C CYS A 193 -6.85 17.59 -22.27
N ALA A 194 -5.93 16.82 -21.72
CA ALA A 194 -5.58 15.49 -22.17
C ALA A 194 -5.72 14.51 -21.00
N VAL A 195 -6.55 13.49 -21.19
CA VAL A 195 -6.67 12.38 -20.24
C VAL A 195 -5.46 11.46 -20.37
N LEU A 196 -4.73 11.27 -19.29
CA LEU A 196 -3.55 10.39 -19.24
C LEU A 196 -3.90 9.01 -18.71
N GLN A 197 -4.78 8.94 -17.71
CA GLN A 197 -5.16 7.69 -17.04
C GLN A 197 -6.55 7.81 -16.44
N VAL A 198 -7.34 6.75 -16.54
CA VAL A 198 -8.62 6.59 -15.85
C VAL A 198 -8.66 5.17 -15.32
N ASP A 199 -8.60 5.05 -14.01
CA ASP A 199 -8.72 3.76 -13.33
C ASP A 199 -9.94 3.76 -12.44
N GLN A 200 -10.63 2.63 -12.41
CA GLN A 200 -11.79 2.46 -11.55
C GLN A 200 -11.80 1.04 -10.99
N ARG A 201 -12.01 0.94 -9.68
CA ARG A 201 -12.21 -0.32 -8.98
C ARG A 201 -13.65 -0.39 -8.51
N SER A 202 -14.33 -1.45 -8.92
CA SER A 202 -15.67 -1.78 -8.48
C SER A 202 -15.61 -2.85 -7.39
N GLY A 203 -16.63 -2.94 -6.55
CA GLY A 203 -16.70 -3.89 -5.45
C GLY A 203 -17.36 -3.27 -4.23
N GLU A 204 -17.09 -3.85 -3.05
CA GLU A 204 -17.67 -3.40 -1.78
C GLU A 204 -17.17 -2.02 -1.33
N GLN A 205 -15.94 -1.68 -1.74
CA GLN A 205 -15.33 -0.35 -1.55
C GLN A 205 -14.95 0.23 -2.93
N PRO A 206 -15.90 0.83 -3.67
CA PRO A 206 -15.58 1.44 -4.96
C PRO A 206 -14.61 2.60 -4.77
N SER A 207 -13.65 2.71 -5.70
CA SER A 207 -12.65 3.77 -5.71
C SER A 207 -12.16 3.98 -7.14
N GLY A 208 -11.43 5.07 -7.38
CA GLY A 208 -10.80 5.26 -8.68
C GLY A 208 -9.88 6.46 -8.73
N GLU A 209 -9.24 6.60 -9.88
CA GLU A 209 -8.25 7.62 -10.15
C GLU A 209 -8.48 8.21 -11.54
N VAL A 210 -8.38 9.53 -11.64
CA VAL A 210 -8.35 10.23 -12.92
C VAL A 210 -7.13 11.13 -12.96
N LYS A 211 -6.25 10.89 -13.94
CA LYS A 211 -5.04 11.68 -14.16
C LYS A 211 -5.12 12.40 -15.49
N VAL A 212 -4.96 13.72 -15.47
CA VAL A 212 -5.06 14.56 -16.66
C VAL A 212 -3.94 15.58 -16.72
N ARG A 213 -3.64 16.06 -17.93
CA ARG A 213 -2.95 17.33 -18.15
C ARG A 213 -3.96 18.35 -18.62
N ILE A 214 -4.08 19.47 -17.93
CA ILE A 214 -5.04 20.52 -18.26
C ILE A 214 -4.37 21.90 -18.23
N ALA A 215 -4.84 22.82 -19.09
CA ALA A 215 -4.40 24.21 -19.07
C ALA A 215 -4.64 24.86 -17.68
N PRO A 216 -3.74 25.73 -17.18
CA PRO A 216 -3.80 26.32 -15.84
C PRO A 216 -5.17 26.93 -15.47
N LYS A 217 -5.82 27.60 -16.43
CA LYS A 217 -7.12 28.27 -16.22
C LYS A 217 -8.26 27.29 -15.92
N GLY A 218 -8.14 26.03 -16.33
CA GLY A 218 -9.18 25.01 -16.17
C GLY A 218 -9.09 24.20 -14.89
N VAL A 219 -7.98 24.31 -14.15
CA VAL A 219 -7.63 23.40 -13.05
C VAL A 219 -8.62 23.50 -11.89
N GLU A 220 -8.88 24.72 -11.40
CA GLU A 220 -9.82 24.93 -10.30
C GLU A 220 -11.25 24.49 -10.67
N SER A 221 -11.65 24.71 -11.93
CA SER A 221 -12.98 24.30 -12.41
C SER A 221 -13.11 22.77 -12.50
N LEU A 222 -12.05 22.09 -12.94
CA LEU A 222 -12.04 20.63 -13.03
C LEU A 222 -12.00 19.98 -11.64
N ILE A 223 -11.20 20.52 -10.71
CA ILE A 223 -11.15 20.08 -9.31
C ILE A 223 -12.50 20.32 -8.63
N GLY A 224 -13.12 21.47 -8.86
CA GLY A 224 -14.47 21.77 -8.40
C GLY A 224 -15.49 20.74 -8.90
N LEU A 225 -15.47 20.44 -10.21
CA LEU A 225 -16.32 19.41 -10.80
C LEU A 225 -16.07 18.03 -10.15
N ALA A 226 -14.83 17.67 -9.86
CA ALA A 226 -14.48 16.40 -9.22
C ALA A 226 -15.06 16.31 -7.79
N GLY A 227 -15.04 17.41 -7.03
CA GLY A 227 -15.53 17.49 -5.66
C GLY A 227 -17.05 17.62 -5.50
N GLU A 228 -17.79 17.93 -6.56
CA GLU A 228 -19.24 18.09 -6.51
C GLU A 228 -19.95 16.82 -5.98
N GLY A 229 -20.83 17.00 -5.00
CA GLY A 229 -21.58 15.89 -4.39
C GLY A 229 -20.83 15.19 -3.25
N GLY A 230 -19.61 15.60 -2.90
CA GLY A 230 -18.93 15.14 -1.70
C GLY A 230 -17.96 16.16 -1.12
N LYS A 231 -16.87 15.68 -0.52
CA LYS A 231 -15.90 16.52 0.21
C LYS A 231 -14.51 16.37 -0.37
N LEU A 232 -13.88 17.51 -0.67
CA LEU A 232 -12.46 17.57 -0.98
C LEU A 232 -11.68 17.47 0.34
N GLN A 233 -10.98 16.35 0.55
CA GLN A 233 -10.32 16.05 1.81
C GLN A 233 -8.98 16.76 1.94
N ALA A 234 -8.17 16.63 0.90
CA ALA A 234 -6.82 17.14 0.86
C ALA A 234 -6.48 17.50 -0.58
N ARG A 235 -5.70 18.56 -0.73
CA ARG A 235 -5.07 18.93 -1.99
C ARG A 235 -3.62 19.23 -1.69
N ASN A 236 -2.72 18.61 -2.42
CA ASN A 236 -1.31 18.96 -2.41
C ASN A 236 -0.94 19.56 -3.77
N THR A 237 -0.21 20.67 -3.77
CA THR A 237 0.26 21.33 -4.99
C THR A 237 1.77 21.45 -4.93
N ARG A 238 2.47 20.90 -5.93
CA ARG A 238 3.92 21.02 -6.07
C ARG A 238 4.23 21.73 -7.38
N ALA A 239 5.20 22.64 -7.34
CA ALA A 239 5.77 23.26 -8.54
C ALA A 239 7.22 22.80 -8.68
N GLU A 240 7.60 22.34 -9.87
CA GLU A 240 8.99 22.14 -10.24
C GLU A 240 9.47 23.32 -11.08
N ASP A 241 10.62 23.88 -10.72
CA ASP A 241 11.25 24.96 -11.48
C ASP A 241 12.10 24.36 -12.61
N LEU A 242 11.62 24.55 -13.85
CA LEU A 242 12.28 24.11 -15.07
C LEU A 242 13.07 25.23 -15.74
N ALA A 243 13.20 26.42 -15.14
CA ALA A 243 13.82 27.58 -15.78
C ALA A 243 15.25 27.30 -16.24
N GLN A 244 16.06 26.71 -15.36
CA GLN A 244 17.44 26.34 -15.69
C GLN A 244 17.48 25.28 -16.79
N GLN A 245 16.64 24.25 -16.69
CA GLN A 245 16.63 23.16 -17.66
C GLN A 245 16.21 23.64 -19.06
N VAL A 246 15.20 24.51 -19.14
CA VAL A 246 14.74 25.09 -20.41
C VAL A 246 15.80 26.02 -21.01
N ALA A 247 16.46 26.84 -20.19
CA ALA A 247 17.55 27.70 -20.64
C ALA A 247 18.72 26.88 -21.21
N ASP A 248 19.14 25.81 -20.53
CA ASP A 248 20.24 24.95 -20.96
C ASP A 248 19.93 24.21 -22.27
N THR A 249 18.70 23.70 -22.42
CA THR A 249 18.24 23.06 -23.66
C THR A 249 18.19 24.08 -24.81
N ALA A 250 17.69 25.29 -24.57
CA ALA A 250 17.63 26.35 -25.58
C ALA A 250 19.03 26.78 -26.05
N LEU A 251 19.97 26.96 -25.12
CA LEU A 251 21.37 27.28 -25.44
C LEU A 251 22.04 26.17 -26.24
N THR A 252 21.81 24.91 -25.85
CA THR A 252 22.36 23.74 -26.55
C THR A 252 21.85 23.66 -27.99
N LYS A 253 20.54 23.84 -28.18
CA LYS A 253 19.93 23.88 -29.51
C LYS A 253 20.53 24.98 -30.38
N ALA A 254 20.57 26.22 -29.88
CA ALA A 254 21.10 27.36 -30.62
C ALA A 254 22.58 27.17 -31.01
N ARG A 255 23.38 26.56 -30.13
CA ARG A 255 24.78 26.23 -30.42
C ARG A 255 24.89 25.22 -31.56
N LEU A 256 24.11 24.15 -31.54
CA LEU A 256 24.12 23.10 -32.58
C LEU A 256 23.64 23.65 -33.93
N GLU A 257 22.57 24.44 -33.95
CA GLU A 257 22.08 25.10 -35.19
C GLU A 257 23.12 26.03 -35.79
N LYS A 258 23.86 26.77 -34.96
CA LYS A 258 24.96 27.62 -35.43
C LYS A 258 26.13 26.81 -35.98
N GLU A 259 26.47 25.66 -35.38
CA GLU A 259 27.51 24.76 -35.87
C GLU A 259 27.10 24.11 -37.20
N HIS A 260 25.84 23.67 -37.31
CA HIS A 260 25.25 23.13 -38.54
C HIS A 260 25.34 24.14 -39.70
N ALA A 261 24.86 25.36 -39.50
CA ALA A 261 24.93 26.43 -40.51
C ALA A 261 26.38 26.73 -40.93
N ARG A 262 27.33 26.68 -39.98
CA ARG A 262 28.75 26.88 -40.28
C ARG A 262 29.32 25.74 -41.12
N LEU A 263 28.99 24.48 -40.83
CA LEU A 263 29.50 23.34 -41.60
C LEU A 263 28.89 23.26 -42.99
N LEU A 264 27.60 23.59 -43.15
CA LEU A 264 26.98 23.72 -44.47
C LEU A 264 27.72 24.72 -45.36
N SER A 265 28.13 25.86 -44.80
CA SER A 265 28.90 26.86 -45.56
C SER A 265 30.28 26.35 -46.04
N TYR A 266 30.84 25.34 -45.39
CA TYR A 266 32.06 24.69 -45.87
C TYR A 266 31.76 23.62 -46.92
N GLN A 267 30.68 22.85 -46.77
CA GLN A 267 30.26 21.85 -47.76
C GLN A 267 30.02 22.44 -49.15
N ASP A 268 29.48 23.66 -49.23
CA ASP A 268 29.19 24.35 -50.49
C ASP A 268 30.46 24.85 -51.21
N ARG A 269 31.63 24.76 -50.58
CA ARG A 269 32.90 25.14 -51.20
C ARG A 269 33.42 24.04 -52.11
N GLY A 270 33.57 24.36 -53.40
CA GLY A 270 34.06 23.44 -54.42
C GLY A 270 35.55 23.09 -54.38
N ASP A 271 36.34 23.66 -53.46
CA ASP A 271 37.79 23.49 -53.36
C ASP A 271 38.25 22.44 -52.32
N LEU A 272 37.32 21.71 -51.69
CA LEU A 272 37.61 20.74 -50.64
C LEU A 272 38.00 19.36 -51.17
N LYS A 273 38.85 18.65 -50.42
CA LYS A 273 39.16 17.24 -50.69
C LYS A 273 37.97 16.35 -50.32
N ILE A 274 37.83 15.23 -51.02
CA ILE A 274 36.74 14.26 -50.78
C ILE A 274 36.76 13.74 -49.33
N GLU A 275 37.95 13.54 -48.75
CA GLU A 275 38.10 13.13 -47.35
C GLU A 275 37.51 14.16 -46.37
N ASP A 276 37.80 15.45 -46.60
CA ASP A 276 37.26 16.54 -45.78
C ASP A 276 35.73 16.64 -45.93
N LEU A 277 35.20 16.43 -47.14
CA LEU A 277 33.75 16.38 -47.39
C LEU A 277 33.07 15.21 -46.65
N MET A 278 33.71 14.04 -46.61
CA MET A 278 33.20 12.90 -45.84
C MET A 278 33.20 13.19 -44.33
N ALA A 279 34.27 13.80 -43.80
CA ALA A 279 34.35 14.20 -42.40
C ALA A 279 33.27 15.24 -42.03
N ILE A 280 33.06 16.25 -42.89
CA ILE A 280 32.01 17.26 -42.73
C ILE A 280 30.63 16.61 -42.74
N THR A 281 30.36 15.70 -43.69
CA THR A 281 29.06 15.02 -43.81
C THR A 281 28.74 14.19 -42.58
N THR A 282 29.70 13.40 -42.08
CA THR A 282 29.52 12.61 -40.85
C THR A 282 29.20 13.51 -39.65
N ARG A 283 29.95 14.61 -39.50
CA ARG A 283 29.73 15.55 -38.40
C ARG A 283 28.38 16.27 -38.52
N LEU A 284 27.93 16.57 -39.74
CA LEU A 284 26.62 17.14 -40.02
C LEU A 284 25.50 16.20 -39.53
N SER A 285 25.58 14.91 -39.85
CA SER A 285 24.62 13.91 -39.38
C SER A 285 24.56 13.82 -37.86
N GLU A 286 25.71 13.87 -37.17
CA GLU A 286 25.75 13.90 -35.70
C GLU A 286 25.07 15.14 -35.11
N ILE A 287 25.33 16.31 -35.70
CA ILE A 287 24.73 17.57 -35.26
C ILE A 287 23.24 17.60 -35.52
N GLU A 288 22.78 17.12 -36.68
CA GLU A 288 21.36 17.03 -37.02
C GLU A 288 20.61 16.14 -36.03
N ALA A 289 21.16 14.97 -35.69
CA ALA A 289 20.62 14.12 -34.64
C ALA A 289 20.57 14.86 -33.28
N GLY A 290 21.59 15.64 -32.95
CA GLY A 290 21.63 16.47 -31.75
C GLY A 290 20.56 17.57 -31.72
N VAL A 291 20.34 18.27 -32.85
CA VAL A 291 19.30 19.30 -32.99
C VAL A 291 17.91 18.69 -32.87
N GLU A 292 17.69 17.52 -33.48
CA GLU A 292 16.43 16.80 -33.38
C GLU A 292 16.14 16.41 -31.92
N GLN A 293 17.14 15.87 -31.21
CA GLN A 293 17.02 15.52 -29.80
C GLN A 293 16.69 16.75 -28.94
N ALA A 294 17.47 17.83 -29.06
CA ALA A 294 17.24 19.06 -28.30
C ALA A 294 15.86 19.69 -28.60
N THR A 295 15.36 19.54 -29.82
CA THR A 295 14.02 19.99 -30.20
C THR A 295 12.92 19.14 -29.55
N LYS A 296 13.10 17.82 -29.46
CA LYS A 296 12.18 16.92 -28.73
C LYS A 296 12.14 17.27 -27.25
N ASP A 297 13.30 17.52 -26.64
CA ASP A 297 13.42 17.89 -25.22
C ASP A 297 12.74 19.23 -24.94
N ALA A 298 12.97 20.25 -25.77
CA ALA A 298 12.32 21.54 -25.67
C ALA A 298 10.79 21.43 -25.81
N ALA A 299 10.30 20.63 -26.76
CA ALA A 299 8.87 20.39 -26.93
C ALA A 299 8.25 19.68 -25.72
N GLN A 300 8.98 18.75 -25.09
CA GLN A 300 8.53 18.08 -23.86
C GLN A 300 8.46 19.05 -22.68
N GLN A 301 9.51 19.84 -22.47
CA GLN A 301 9.54 20.87 -21.41
C GLN A 301 8.39 21.86 -21.60
N ARG A 302 8.18 22.34 -22.83
CA ARG A 302 7.09 23.27 -23.15
C ARG A 302 5.73 22.72 -22.78
N ARG A 303 5.44 21.44 -23.11
CA ARG A 303 4.20 20.77 -22.69
C ARG A 303 4.05 20.69 -21.17
N ARG A 304 5.14 20.55 -20.39
CA ARG A 304 5.10 20.56 -18.91
C ARG A 304 4.82 21.94 -18.32
N ILE A 305 5.17 23.00 -19.02
CA ILE A 305 4.95 24.39 -18.57
C ILE A 305 3.55 24.86 -18.96
N ASP A 306 3.10 24.52 -20.16
CA ASP A 306 1.79 24.97 -20.69
C ASP A 306 0.60 24.23 -20.06
N THR A 307 0.83 23.04 -19.49
CA THR A 307 -0.22 22.21 -18.87
C THR A 307 0.19 21.78 -17.47
N GLN A 308 -0.79 21.70 -16.58
CA GLN A 308 -0.61 21.22 -15.21
C GLN A 308 -1.06 19.77 -15.12
N LEU A 309 -0.30 18.96 -14.38
CA LEU A 309 -0.68 17.58 -14.10
C LEU A 309 -1.65 17.58 -12.92
N VAL A 310 -2.84 17.03 -13.10
CA VAL A 310 -3.84 16.91 -12.04
C VAL A 310 -4.20 15.44 -11.87
N THR A 311 -3.91 14.91 -10.67
CA THR A 311 -4.28 13.57 -10.25
C THR A 311 -5.40 13.67 -9.22
N MET A 312 -6.54 13.07 -9.51
CA MET A 312 -7.71 13.05 -8.63
C MET A 312 -7.97 11.62 -8.17
N HIS A 313 -7.97 11.42 -6.86
CA HIS A 313 -8.29 10.16 -6.20
C HIS A 313 -9.69 10.23 -5.63
N PHE A 314 -10.50 9.21 -5.92
CA PHE A 314 -11.89 9.11 -5.48
C PHE A 314 -12.03 7.94 -4.52
N ASP A 315 -12.40 8.25 -3.27
CA ASP A 315 -12.61 7.30 -2.19
C ASP A 315 -14.03 7.40 -1.64
N THR A 316 -14.49 6.33 -0.98
CA THR A 316 -15.76 6.34 -0.26
C THR A 316 -15.68 7.13 1.05
N THR A 317 -16.82 7.66 1.49
CA THR A 317 -16.93 8.33 2.78
C THR A 317 -16.66 7.37 3.95
N SER A 318 -16.07 7.89 5.04
CA SER A 318 -15.68 7.11 6.22
C SER A 318 -16.84 6.33 6.86
N GLY A 319 -18.06 6.85 6.79
CA GLY A 319 -19.28 6.20 7.29
C GLY A 319 -19.68 4.95 6.50
N GLN A 320 -19.50 4.94 5.17
CA GLN A 320 -19.73 3.75 4.34
C GLN A 320 -18.61 2.73 4.49
N ARG A 321 -17.35 3.18 4.61
CA ARG A 321 -16.21 2.29 4.87
C ARG A 321 -16.40 1.46 6.13
N SER A 322 -16.88 2.06 7.22
CA SER A 322 -17.15 1.31 8.45
C SER A 322 -18.29 0.29 8.32
N ARG A 323 -19.26 0.52 7.44
CA ARG A 323 -20.39 -0.40 7.23
C ARG A 323 -19.99 -1.59 6.36
N SER A 324 -19.14 -1.38 5.35
CA SER A 324 -18.60 -2.47 4.53
C SER A 324 -17.73 -3.41 5.38
N GLU A 325 -16.86 -2.88 6.24
CA GLU A 325 -16.00 -3.71 7.11
C GLU A 325 -16.81 -4.61 8.05
N ILE A 326 -17.98 -4.15 8.51
CA ILE A 326 -18.90 -4.97 9.33
C ILE A 326 -19.60 -6.03 8.46
N GLY A 327 -20.03 -5.67 7.25
CA GLY A 327 -20.63 -6.60 6.29
C GLY A 327 -19.66 -7.70 5.87
N GLU A 328 -18.42 -7.33 5.61
CA GLU A 328 -17.33 -8.24 5.24
C GLU A 328 -16.97 -9.19 6.39
N ALA A 329 -16.86 -8.69 7.63
CA ALA A 329 -16.66 -9.55 8.80
C ALA A 329 -17.80 -10.57 9.01
N LEU A 330 -19.04 -10.22 8.68
CA LEU A 330 -20.19 -11.13 8.76
C LEU A 330 -20.21 -12.15 7.62
N SER A 331 -19.83 -11.76 6.40
CA SER A 331 -19.76 -12.68 5.26
C SER A 331 -18.63 -13.70 5.44
N GLU A 332 -17.49 -13.27 5.98
CA GLU A 332 -16.36 -14.13 6.36
C GLU A 332 -16.75 -15.12 7.47
N SER A 333 -17.53 -14.66 8.45
CA SER A 333 -18.08 -15.55 9.48
C SER A 333 -18.99 -16.64 8.88
N GLY A 334 -19.78 -16.29 7.85
CA GLY A 334 -20.64 -17.24 7.13
C GLY A 334 -19.87 -18.32 6.36
N SER A 335 -18.76 -17.95 5.71
CA SER A 335 -17.91 -18.89 4.97
C SER A 335 -17.15 -19.85 5.90
N ILE A 336 -16.72 -19.38 7.08
CA ILE A 336 -16.09 -20.22 8.10
C ILE A 336 -17.11 -21.24 8.68
N LEU A 337 -18.35 -20.80 8.89
CA LEU A 337 -19.43 -21.69 9.34
C LEU A 337 -19.74 -22.76 8.29
N SER A 338 -19.86 -22.39 7.01
CA SER A 338 -20.19 -23.34 5.94
C SER A 338 -19.09 -24.38 5.73
N THR A 339 -17.81 -23.98 5.80
CA THR A 339 -16.66 -24.89 5.70
C THR A 339 -16.59 -25.84 6.90
N SER A 340 -16.87 -25.35 8.11
CA SER A 340 -16.94 -26.18 9.33
C SER A 340 -18.07 -27.20 9.27
N VAL A 341 -19.26 -26.81 8.80
CA VAL A 341 -20.41 -27.72 8.60
C VAL A 341 -20.09 -28.78 7.53
N ALA A 342 -19.48 -28.37 6.41
CA ALA A 342 -19.07 -29.30 5.36
C ALA A 342 -18.04 -30.33 5.87
N PHE A 343 -17.12 -29.93 6.74
CA PHE A 343 -16.17 -30.84 7.37
C PHE A 343 -16.87 -31.87 8.28
N LEU A 344 -17.82 -31.44 9.12
CA LEU A 344 -18.59 -32.34 9.99
C LEU A 344 -19.40 -33.37 9.18
N ILE A 345 -20.01 -32.94 8.07
CA ILE A 345 -20.76 -33.85 7.17
C ILE A 345 -19.82 -34.91 6.59
N ARG A 346 -18.64 -34.51 6.09
CA ARG A 346 -17.64 -35.44 5.53
C ARG A 346 -17.10 -36.42 6.59
N ALA A 347 -16.82 -35.93 7.80
CA ALA A 347 -16.35 -36.75 8.90
C ALA A 347 -17.40 -37.79 9.33
N ALA A 348 -18.67 -37.38 9.44
CA ALA A 348 -19.77 -38.29 9.75
C ALA A 348 -19.94 -39.36 8.66
N ALA A 349 -19.87 -38.98 7.39
CA ALA A 349 -19.92 -39.91 6.27
C ALA A 349 -18.76 -40.92 6.27
N ALA A 350 -17.55 -40.49 6.64
CA ALA A 350 -16.37 -41.37 6.72
C ALA A 350 -16.41 -42.35 7.91
N LEU A 351 -17.04 -41.98 9.03
CA LEU A 351 -17.14 -42.82 10.22
C LEU A 351 -18.28 -43.85 10.15
N LEU A 352 -19.28 -43.63 9.30
CA LEU A 352 -20.45 -44.49 9.15
C LEU A 352 -20.11 -45.95 8.77
N PRO A 353 -19.22 -46.21 7.79
CA PRO A 353 -18.80 -47.57 7.44
C PRO A 353 -18.00 -48.26 8.57
N VAL A 354 -17.14 -47.51 9.25
CA VAL A 354 -16.33 -48.02 10.36
C VAL A 354 -17.23 -48.43 11.53
N GLY A 355 -18.24 -47.61 11.84
CA GLY A 355 -19.25 -47.92 12.86
C GLY A 355 -20.05 -49.19 12.54
N LEU A 356 -20.44 -49.37 11.28
CA LEU A 356 -21.12 -50.59 10.81
C LEU A 356 -20.26 -51.84 11.00
N VAL A 357 -18.98 -51.80 10.59
CA VAL A 357 -18.04 -52.92 10.77
C VAL A 357 -17.82 -53.21 12.25
N ALA A 358 -17.65 -52.18 13.09
CA ALA A 358 -17.49 -52.34 14.54
C ALA A 358 -18.72 -53.00 15.19
N LEU A 359 -19.93 -52.64 14.77
CA LEU A 359 -21.18 -53.27 15.24
C LEU A 359 -21.26 -54.75 14.86
N VAL A 360 -20.90 -55.10 13.62
CA VAL A 360 -20.85 -56.50 13.17
C VAL A 360 -19.83 -57.30 13.98
N MET A 361 -18.62 -56.75 14.18
CA MET A 361 -17.57 -57.38 14.99
C MET A 361 -18.03 -57.57 16.44
N ALA A 362 -18.66 -56.56 17.05
CA ALA A 362 -19.21 -56.65 18.39
C ALA A 362 -20.30 -57.74 18.50
N TRP A 363 -21.14 -57.89 17.47
CA TRP A 363 -22.15 -58.94 17.41
C TRP A 363 -21.54 -60.34 17.35
N ILE A 364 -20.51 -60.53 16.51
CA ILE A 364 -19.76 -61.79 16.39
C ILE A 364 -19.11 -62.17 17.73
N VAL A 365 -18.44 -61.22 18.38
CA VAL A 365 -17.83 -61.43 19.70
C VAL A 365 -18.89 -61.83 20.73
N ARG A 366 -20.04 -61.15 20.76
CA ARG A 366 -21.15 -61.50 21.67
C ARG A 366 -21.70 -62.90 21.41
N ALA A 367 -21.84 -63.29 20.14
CA ALA A 367 -22.30 -64.61 19.75
C ALA A 367 -21.30 -65.70 20.18
N LEU A 368 -20.00 -65.46 20.04
CA LEU A 368 -18.93 -66.36 20.49
C LEU A 368 -18.91 -66.51 22.02
N ILE A 369 -19.07 -65.41 22.77
CA ILE A 369 -19.16 -65.45 24.24
C ILE A 369 -20.40 -66.24 24.69
N ARG A 370 -21.57 -66.03 24.06
CA ARG A 370 -22.79 -66.79 24.36
C ARG A 370 -22.63 -68.28 24.04
N ARG A 371 -21.95 -68.63 22.94
CA ARG A 371 -21.66 -70.04 22.60
C ARG A 371 -20.70 -70.69 23.61
N ARG A 372 -19.66 -69.98 24.06
CA ARG A 372 -18.75 -70.50 25.11
C ARG A 372 -19.46 -70.74 26.44
N ARG A 373 -20.37 -69.84 26.85
CA ARG A 373 -21.15 -70.01 28.10
C ARG A 373 -22.10 -71.21 28.09
N ARG A 374 -22.51 -71.70 26.91
CA ARG A 374 -23.38 -72.90 26.77
C ARG A 374 -22.62 -74.24 26.81
N LYS A 375 -21.28 -74.23 26.73
CA LYS A 375 -20.44 -75.45 26.75
C LYS A 375 -19.81 -75.75 28.12
N LEU A 376 -20.11 -74.97 29.16
CA LEU A 376 -19.68 -75.29 30.52
C LEU A 376 -20.63 -76.37 31.09
N PRO A 377 -20.13 -77.56 31.48
CA PRO A 377 -20.98 -78.57 32.11
C PRO A 377 -21.54 -78.04 33.44
N PRO A 378 -22.73 -78.51 33.86
CA PRO A 378 -23.29 -78.12 35.15
C PRO A 378 -22.29 -78.51 36.25
N LYS A 379 -21.94 -77.53 37.10
CA LYS A 379 -21.25 -77.81 38.36
C LYS A 379 -22.20 -78.67 39.19
N THR A 380 -21.90 -79.97 39.30
CA THR A 380 -22.40 -80.86 40.35
C THR A 380 -21.84 -80.46 41.69
#